data_AF-A0A258BLY5-F1
#
_entry.id   AF-A0A258BLY5-F1
#
_cell.length_a   1.000
_cell.length_b   1.000
_cell.length_c   1.000
_cell.angle_alpha   90.00
_cell.angle_beta   90.00
_cell.angle_gamma   90.00
#
_symmetry.space_group_name_H-M   'P 1'
#
loop_
_entity.id
_entity.type
_entity.pdbx_description
1 polymer ?
#
loop_
_entity_poly.entity_id
_entity_poly.type
_entity_poly.pdbx_seq_one_letter_code
_entity_poly.pdbx_strand_id
1 'polypeptide(L)'
;MNNNDYLQKIGDLITNSRQHRNMTQAQLASALGTSQSAVNRIESGKQNISLEMMARISEVLSHNIMTLNSTGKANFKVQGGRKLSGEIRVKTSKNAAVGLLCASLLNKGKTTLRRVARIEEVNRIIEVLNSIGVKTKWLENNDLEITPPARLKLEDMDIEAAKKTRTVLMFLGPLLHQYDEFELPFAGGCSLGTRTVEPHLVGLAAFGMDVVAGADRYQATVHPKTGNRTILLTERGDTTTENVIMAAALSPDTTTIRNASPNYMVQDVCFFLEKLGVKIEGIGTTT
;
A
#
# COMPACT_ATOMS: atom_id res chain seq x y z
N MET A 1 4.94 -35.40 -6.52
CA MET A 1 5.59 -35.30 -5.20
C MET A 1 5.34 -36.61 -4.47
N ASN A 2 6.37 -37.34 -4.06
CA ASN A 2 6.19 -38.58 -3.30
C ASN A 2 5.58 -38.23 -1.93
N ASN A 3 4.62 -39.04 -1.47
CA ASN A 3 3.85 -38.77 -0.24
C ASN A 3 4.76 -38.62 1.01
N ASN A 4 5.91 -39.30 1.02
CA ASN A 4 6.92 -39.19 2.09
C ASN A 4 7.62 -37.82 2.16
N ASP A 5 7.76 -37.11 1.03
CA ASP A 5 8.47 -35.82 0.98
C ASP A 5 7.66 -34.70 1.64
N TYR A 6 6.33 -34.82 1.68
CA TYR A 6 5.45 -33.84 2.30
C TYR A 6 5.40 -33.98 3.83
N LEU A 7 5.33 -35.20 4.34
CA LEU A 7 5.30 -35.47 5.78
C LEU A 7 6.61 -35.04 6.46
N GLN A 8 7.75 -35.26 5.80
CA GLN A 8 9.04 -34.80 6.31
C GLN A 8 9.08 -33.27 6.43
N LYS A 9 8.62 -32.55 5.41
CA LYS A 9 8.56 -31.08 5.42
C LYS A 9 7.68 -30.53 6.53
N ILE A 10 6.54 -31.17 6.80
CA ILE A 10 5.69 -30.81 7.94
C ILE A 10 6.42 -31.05 9.26
N GLY A 11 7.09 -32.21 9.40
CA GLY A 11 7.85 -32.55 10.60
C GLY A 11 8.97 -31.55 10.89
N ASP A 12 9.71 -31.13 9.87
CA ASP A 12 10.78 -30.14 9.98
C ASP A 12 10.23 -28.76 10.39
N LEU A 13 9.09 -28.33 9.81
CA LEU A 13 8.43 -27.07 10.19
C LEU A 13 7.97 -27.06 11.64
N ILE A 14 7.37 -28.16 12.12
CA ILE A 14 6.93 -28.32 13.51
C ILE A 14 8.15 -28.27 14.45
N THR A 15 9.23 -28.96 14.09
CA THR A 15 10.48 -28.99 14.86
C THR A 15 11.07 -27.59 15.00
N ASN A 16 11.22 -26.86 13.89
CA ASN A 16 11.77 -25.51 13.88
C ASN A 16 10.90 -24.53 14.69
N SER A 17 9.58 -24.60 14.52
CA SER A 17 8.63 -23.74 15.24
C SER A 17 8.66 -24.01 16.75
N ARG A 18 8.73 -25.29 17.15
CA ARG A 18 8.86 -25.70 18.55
C ARG A 18 10.17 -25.19 19.17
N GLN A 19 11.28 -25.32 18.45
CA GLN A 19 12.59 -24.84 18.91
C GLN A 19 12.63 -23.32 19.05
N HIS A 20 12.03 -22.57 18.12
CA HIS A 20 11.94 -21.10 18.21
C HIS A 20 11.17 -20.63 19.45
N ARG A 21 10.23 -21.46 19.97
CA ARG A 21 9.54 -21.19 21.24
C ARG A 21 10.26 -21.74 22.47
N ASN A 22 11.47 -22.28 22.32
CA ASN A 22 12.23 -22.96 23.38
C ASN A 22 11.43 -24.09 24.06
N MET A 23 10.54 -24.76 23.33
CA MET A 23 9.72 -25.85 23.85
C MET A 23 10.40 -27.22 23.64
N THR A 24 10.32 -28.10 24.63
CA THR A 24 10.71 -29.51 24.48
C THR A 24 9.58 -30.32 23.80
N GLN A 25 9.89 -31.48 23.22
CA GLN A 25 8.87 -32.37 22.66
C GLN A 25 7.84 -32.81 23.72
N ALA A 26 8.26 -32.97 24.98
CA ALA A 26 7.37 -33.32 26.09
C ALA A 26 6.39 -32.18 26.42
N GLN A 27 6.86 -30.92 26.40
CA GLN A 27 6.00 -29.75 26.61
C GLN A 27 5.00 -29.57 25.47
N LEU A 28 5.42 -29.76 24.22
CA LEU A 28 4.51 -29.73 23.07
C LEU A 28 3.48 -30.87 23.15
N ALA A 29 3.91 -32.08 23.54
CA ALA A 29 3.00 -33.22 23.71
C ALA A 29 1.93 -32.95 24.77
N SER A 30 2.33 -32.39 25.92
CA SER A 30 1.42 -31.98 27.00
C SER A 30 0.40 -30.95 26.50
N ALA A 31 0.85 -29.91 25.80
CA ALA A 31 -0.03 -28.86 25.26
C ALA A 31 -1.01 -29.37 24.20
N LEU A 32 -0.66 -30.43 23.47
CA LEU A 32 -1.51 -31.05 22.45
C LEU A 32 -2.42 -32.17 22.99
N GLY A 33 -2.28 -32.54 24.27
CA GLY A 33 -2.97 -33.70 24.83
C GLY A 33 -2.56 -35.02 24.17
N THR A 34 -1.28 -35.16 23.79
CA THR A 34 -0.73 -36.36 23.14
C THR A 34 0.55 -36.86 23.83
N SER A 35 1.13 -37.96 23.34
CA SER A 35 2.38 -38.50 23.88
C SER A 35 3.63 -37.88 23.24
N GLN A 36 4.73 -37.78 23.97
CA GLN A 36 6.03 -37.34 23.43
C GLN A 36 6.46 -38.22 22.24
N SER A 37 6.18 -39.53 22.30
CA SER A 37 6.44 -40.47 21.22
C SER A 37 5.65 -40.12 19.95
N ALA A 38 4.39 -39.67 20.07
CA ALA A 38 3.60 -39.21 18.95
C ALA A 38 4.17 -37.91 18.34
N VAL A 39 4.59 -36.95 19.16
CA VAL A 39 5.27 -35.73 18.68
C VAL A 39 6.56 -36.07 17.93
N ASN A 40 7.37 -37.01 18.45
CA ASN A 40 8.60 -37.43 17.77
C ASN A 40 8.32 -38.10 16.41
N ARG A 41 7.28 -38.92 16.29
CA ARG A 41 6.87 -39.51 15.00
C ARG A 41 6.35 -38.48 14.02
N ILE A 42 5.66 -37.46 14.51
CA ILE A 42 5.19 -36.30 13.73
C ILE A 42 6.38 -35.50 13.21
N GLU A 43 7.32 -35.14 14.09
CA GLU A 43 8.53 -34.37 13.73
C GLU A 43 9.45 -35.14 12.78
N SER A 44 9.50 -36.46 12.87
CA SER A 44 10.28 -37.31 11.95
C SER A 44 9.55 -37.70 10.66
N GLY A 45 8.37 -37.13 10.39
CA GLY A 45 7.61 -37.38 9.16
C GLY A 45 7.06 -38.81 9.03
N LYS A 46 7.08 -39.61 10.11
CA LYS A 46 6.68 -41.03 10.12
C LYS A 46 5.21 -41.27 10.49
N GLN A 47 4.44 -40.21 10.69
CA GLN A 47 3.05 -40.30 11.11
C GLN A 47 2.16 -39.33 10.31
N ASN A 48 1.06 -39.85 9.77
CA ASN A 48 0.01 -39.02 9.19
C ASN A 48 -0.71 -38.23 10.29
N ILE A 49 -1.01 -36.96 10.00
CA ILE A 49 -1.62 -36.02 10.95
C ILE A 49 -3.00 -35.65 10.42
N SER A 50 -4.02 -35.72 11.26
CA SER A 50 -5.35 -35.22 10.90
C SER A 50 -5.32 -33.68 10.79
N LEU A 51 -6.23 -33.12 9.99
CA LEU A 51 -6.39 -31.67 9.87
C LEU A 51 -6.65 -31.00 11.23
N GLU A 52 -7.42 -31.65 12.09
CA GLU A 52 -7.72 -31.19 13.44
C GLU A 52 -6.47 -31.15 14.33
N MET A 53 -5.62 -32.19 14.26
CA MET A 53 -4.36 -32.22 14.99
C MET A 53 -3.39 -31.16 14.46
N MET A 54 -3.35 -30.92 13.14
CA MET A 54 -2.56 -29.83 12.56
C MET A 54 -3.01 -28.44 13.05
N ALA A 55 -4.33 -28.20 13.14
CA ALA A 55 -4.87 -26.94 13.64
C ALA A 55 -4.43 -26.67 15.09
N ARG A 56 -4.53 -27.69 15.96
CA ARG A 56 -4.07 -27.59 17.35
C ARG A 56 -2.56 -27.31 17.46
N ILE A 57 -1.75 -27.95 16.61
CA ILE A 57 -0.30 -27.67 16.56
C ILE A 57 -0.03 -26.23 16.12
N SER A 58 -0.76 -25.73 15.12
CA SER A 58 -0.64 -24.35 14.64
C SER A 58 -0.98 -23.33 15.73
N GLU A 59 -2.03 -23.59 16.51
CA GLU A 59 -2.45 -22.77 17.64
C GLU A 59 -1.40 -22.78 18.77
N VAL A 60 -0.98 -23.97 19.19
CA VAL A 60 0.01 -24.16 20.27
C VAL A 60 1.38 -23.59 19.91
N LEU A 61 1.77 -23.61 18.64
CA LEU A 61 3.07 -23.07 18.20
C LEU A 61 2.97 -21.59 17.76
N SER A 62 1.78 -20.99 17.77
CA SER A 62 1.53 -19.61 17.34
C SER A 62 2.18 -19.28 15.99
N HIS A 63 2.28 -20.29 15.13
CA HIS A 63 2.83 -20.21 13.80
C HIS A 63 1.78 -20.74 12.84
N ASN A 64 1.53 -20.02 11.74
CA ASN A 64 0.64 -20.50 10.67
C ASN A 64 1.33 -21.67 9.95
N ILE A 65 1.20 -22.88 10.49
CA ILE A 65 1.72 -24.11 9.87
C ILE A 65 1.00 -24.36 8.53
N MET A 66 -0.22 -23.85 8.40
CA MET A 66 -0.89 -23.66 7.12
C MET A 66 -0.56 -22.29 6.51
N THR A 67 0.67 -22.13 6.02
CA THR A 67 0.84 -21.42 4.74
C THR A 67 0.85 -22.46 3.63
N LEU A 68 -0.34 -22.98 3.30
CA LEU A 68 -0.59 -23.64 2.00
C LEU A 68 -0.63 -22.60 0.86
N ASN A 69 0.16 -21.53 0.97
CA ASN A 69 0.47 -20.64 -0.13
C ASN A 69 1.92 -20.87 -0.47
N SER A 70 2.12 -21.66 -1.52
CA SER A 70 3.32 -21.71 -2.37
C SER A 70 4.41 -20.70 -1.99
N THR A 71 5.30 -21.09 -1.09
CA THR A 71 6.59 -20.40 -0.89
C THR A 71 7.54 -20.64 -2.08
N GLY A 72 7.10 -21.39 -3.10
CA GLY A 72 7.72 -21.42 -4.41
C GLY A 72 7.27 -20.23 -5.25
N LYS A 73 8.21 -19.59 -5.96
CA LYS A 73 7.90 -18.69 -7.07
C LYS A 73 6.86 -19.37 -7.97
N ALA A 74 5.70 -18.73 -8.13
CA ALA A 74 4.70 -19.18 -9.10
C ALA A 74 5.28 -18.98 -10.50
N ASN A 75 5.66 -20.06 -11.15
CA ASN A 75 6.17 -20.03 -12.51
C ASN A 75 5.04 -20.36 -13.48
N PHE A 76 4.78 -19.47 -14.42
CA PHE A 76 3.83 -19.72 -15.51
C PHE A 76 4.57 -20.38 -16.67
N LYS A 77 4.14 -21.57 -17.10
CA LYS A 77 4.62 -22.21 -18.33
C LYS A 77 3.61 -21.96 -19.45
N VAL A 78 3.99 -21.16 -20.43
CA VAL A 78 3.18 -20.89 -21.62
C VAL A 78 3.58 -21.85 -22.74
N GLN A 79 2.62 -22.57 -23.30
CA GLN A 79 2.82 -23.34 -24.54
C GLN A 79 2.36 -22.49 -25.72
N GLY A 80 3.29 -22.14 -26.61
CA GLY A 80 3.03 -21.33 -27.79
C GLY A 80 2.24 -22.07 -28.88
N GLY A 81 2.03 -21.40 -30.02
CA GLY A 81 1.37 -21.97 -31.20
C GLY A 81 -0.15 -21.83 -31.24
N ARG A 82 -0.76 -21.16 -30.25
CA ARG A 82 -2.20 -20.87 -30.22
C ARG A 82 -2.48 -19.41 -30.57
N LYS A 83 -3.32 -19.17 -31.59
CA LYS A 83 -3.86 -17.85 -31.90
C LYS A 83 -4.90 -17.47 -30.84
N LEU A 84 -4.79 -16.29 -30.25
CA LEU A 84 -5.78 -15.79 -29.29
C LEU A 84 -7.03 -15.29 -30.04
N SER A 85 -8.22 -15.67 -29.55
CA SER A 85 -9.52 -15.21 -30.03
C SER A 85 -10.52 -15.16 -28.89
N GLY A 86 -11.32 -14.11 -28.81
CA GLY A 86 -12.32 -13.92 -27.76
C GLY A 86 -12.32 -12.49 -27.23
N GLU A 87 -13.01 -12.28 -26.11
CA GLU A 87 -13.10 -11.00 -25.43
C GLU A 87 -12.69 -11.14 -23.95
N ILE A 88 -12.20 -10.05 -23.37
CA ILE A 88 -11.90 -9.97 -21.94
C ILE A 88 -12.54 -8.74 -21.35
N ARG A 89 -12.99 -8.86 -20.10
CA ARG A 89 -13.43 -7.71 -19.31
C ARG A 89 -12.21 -7.05 -18.66
N VAL A 90 -11.93 -5.81 -19.04
CA VAL A 90 -10.86 -5.03 -18.41
C VAL A 90 -11.25 -4.63 -16.99
N LYS A 91 -10.26 -4.64 -16.09
CA LYS A 91 -10.41 -4.12 -14.72
C LYS A 91 -10.19 -2.61 -14.71
N THR A 92 -10.63 -1.97 -13.64
CA THR A 92 -10.37 -0.56 -13.36
C THR A 92 -8.89 -0.29 -13.13
N SER A 93 -8.47 0.95 -13.37
CA SER A 93 -7.06 1.32 -13.31
C SER A 93 -6.51 1.30 -11.88
N LYS A 94 -5.38 0.59 -11.69
CA LYS A 94 -4.57 0.65 -10.47
C LYS A 94 -4.10 2.07 -10.18
N ASN A 95 -3.51 2.73 -11.18
CA ASN A 95 -2.79 3.98 -10.96
C ASN A 95 -3.75 5.12 -10.59
N ALA A 96 -4.92 5.16 -11.23
CA ALA A 96 -5.98 6.09 -10.84
C ALA A 96 -6.47 5.81 -9.41
N ALA A 97 -6.73 4.55 -9.05
CA ALA A 97 -7.17 4.20 -7.71
C ALA A 97 -6.18 4.67 -6.63
N VAL A 98 -4.89 4.51 -6.89
CA VAL A 98 -3.79 4.96 -6.02
C VAL A 98 -3.80 6.49 -5.83
N GLY A 99 -3.88 7.28 -6.91
CA GLY A 99 -3.97 8.74 -6.83
C GLY A 99 -5.25 9.22 -6.13
N LEU A 100 -6.39 8.57 -6.40
CA LEU A 100 -7.67 8.88 -5.76
C LEU A 100 -7.70 8.57 -4.27
N LEU A 101 -7.00 7.53 -3.82
CA LEU A 101 -6.82 7.24 -2.39
C LEU A 101 -6.07 8.36 -1.68
N CYS A 102 -4.98 8.87 -2.28
CA CYS A 102 -4.26 10.03 -1.75
C CYS A 102 -5.13 11.29 -1.75
N ALA A 103 -5.80 11.59 -2.86
CA ALA A 103 -6.67 12.76 -3.00
C ALA A 103 -7.87 12.72 -2.03
N SER A 104 -8.30 11.53 -1.60
CA SER A 104 -9.40 11.39 -0.63
C SER A 104 -9.11 12.08 0.71
N LEU A 105 -7.83 12.32 1.06
CA LEU A 105 -7.43 13.06 2.26
C LEU A 105 -7.81 14.55 2.23
N LEU A 106 -8.08 15.10 1.04
CA LEU A 106 -8.53 16.50 0.87
C LEU A 106 -10.01 16.66 1.23
N ASN A 107 -10.82 15.62 1.03
CA ASN A 107 -12.24 15.64 1.37
C ASN A 107 -12.40 15.40 2.87
N LYS A 108 -13.10 16.28 3.61
CA LYS A 108 -13.45 16.04 5.01
C LYS A 108 -14.73 15.22 5.17
N GLY A 109 -15.49 15.05 4.09
CA GLY A 109 -16.68 14.22 4.05
C GLY A 109 -16.40 12.76 3.67
N LYS A 110 -17.48 12.04 3.39
CA LYS A 110 -17.41 10.64 2.96
C LYS A 110 -17.16 10.55 1.46
N THR A 111 -16.17 9.75 1.08
CA THR A 111 -15.84 9.45 -0.33
C THR A 111 -16.22 8.00 -0.64
N THR A 112 -16.83 7.74 -1.79
CA THR A 112 -17.05 6.38 -2.29
C THR A 112 -16.42 6.21 -3.66
N LEU A 113 -15.31 5.49 -3.71
CA LEU A 113 -14.65 5.12 -4.97
C LEU A 113 -15.31 3.86 -5.53
N ARG A 114 -15.78 3.92 -6.78
CA ARG A 114 -16.53 2.82 -7.39
C ARG A 114 -15.61 1.84 -8.12
N ARG A 115 -15.88 0.54 -7.97
CA ARG A 115 -15.21 -0.57 -8.68
C ARG A 115 -13.68 -0.55 -8.53
N VAL A 116 -13.16 -0.24 -7.35
CA VAL A 116 -11.71 -0.17 -7.09
C VAL A 116 -11.08 -1.56 -7.20
N ALA A 117 -9.93 -1.66 -7.86
CA ALA A 117 -9.20 -2.92 -7.95
C ALA A 117 -8.62 -3.33 -6.59
N ARG A 118 -8.98 -4.53 -6.10
CA ARG A 118 -8.40 -5.13 -4.89
C ARG A 118 -7.07 -5.80 -5.21
N ILE A 119 -6.00 -5.02 -5.13
CA ILE A 119 -4.63 -5.45 -5.40
C ILE A 119 -3.70 -4.96 -4.30
N GLU A 120 -2.53 -5.58 -4.20
CA GLU A 120 -1.59 -5.33 -3.11
C GLU A 120 -1.26 -3.85 -2.89
N GLU A 121 -1.01 -3.08 -3.96
CA GLU A 121 -0.70 -1.65 -3.84
C GLU A 121 -1.84 -0.84 -3.23
N VAL A 122 -3.08 -1.13 -3.63
CA VAL A 122 -4.28 -0.46 -3.11
C VAL A 122 -4.47 -0.81 -1.63
N ASN A 123 -4.31 -2.10 -1.29
CA ASN A 123 -4.42 -2.56 0.09
C ASN A 123 -3.35 -1.91 0.97
N ARG A 124 -2.11 -1.77 0.48
CA ARG A 124 -1.02 -1.11 1.22
C ARG A 124 -1.34 0.34 1.57
N ILE A 125 -1.90 1.11 0.63
CA ILE A 125 -2.31 2.49 0.90
C ILE A 125 -3.48 2.52 1.87
N ILE A 126 -4.44 1.59 1.76
CA ILE A 126 -5.54 1.45 2.71
C ILE A 126 -5.02 1.14 4.12
N GLU A 127 -4.02 0.27 4.26
CA GLU A 127 -3.35 -0.01 5.54
C GLU A 127 -2.77 1.26 6.16
N VAL A 128 -2.03 2.06 5.37
CA VAL A 128 -1.47 3.34 5.82
C VAL A 128 -2.59 4.33 6.20
N LEU A 129 -3.62 4.49 5.37
CA LEU A 129 -4.76 5.37 5.65
C LEU A 129 -5.48 4.95 6.95
N ASN A 130 -5.74 3.66 7.13
CA ASN A 130 -6.36 3.13 8.34
C ASN A 130 -5.50 3.38 9.59
N SER A 131 -4.18 3.22 9.48
CA SER A 131 -3.26 3.46 10.60
C SER A 131 -3.29 4.91 11.10
N ILE A 132 -3.47 5.88 10.21
CA ILE A 132 -3.59 7.31 10.58
C ILE A 132 -5.03 7.74 10.92
N GLY A 133 -5.94 6.78 11.09
CA GLY A 133 -7.30 7.00 11.57
C GLY A 133 -8.39 7.19 10.50
N VAL A 134 -8.06 7.09 9.21
CA VAL A 134 -9.06 7.09 8.12
C VAL A 134 -9.84 5.78 8.17
N LYS A 135 -11.16 5.83 8.19
CA LYS A 135 -11.98 4.62 8.16
C LYS A 135 -12.24 4.21 6.71
N THR A 136 -11.83 3.00 6.35
CA THR A 136 -12.16 2.42 5.05
C THR A 136 -13.11 1.23 5.20
N LYS A 137 -14.07 1.11 4.28
CA LYS A 137 -15.02 -0.01 4.23
C LYS A 137 -15.25 -0.45 2.80
N TRP A 138 -14.93 -1.72 2.52
CA TRP A 138 -15.31 -2.34 1.26
C TRP A 138 -16.80 -2.61 1.23
N LEU A 139 -17.45 -2.22 0.13
CA LEU A 139 -18.85 -2.47 -0.16
C LEU A 139 -18.97 -3.52 -1.29
N GLU A 140 -20.21 -3.78 -1.71
CA GLU A 140 -20.50 -4.59 -2.88
C GLU A 140 -19.87 -3.99 -4.16
N ASN A 141 -19.74 -4.79 -5.22
CA ASN A 141 -19.19 -4.37 -6.52
C ASN A 141 -17.74 -3.84 -6.50
N ASN A 142 -16.98 -4.15 -5.45
CA ASN A 142 -15.65 -3.60 -5.19
C ASN A 142 -15.63 -2.07 -5.00
N ASP A 143 -16.73 -1.50 -4.50
CA ASP A 143 -16.72 -0.10 -4.10
C ASP A 143 -16.00 0.04 -2.75
N LEU A 144 -15.29 1.16 -2.57
CA LEU A 144 -14.55 1.49 -1.36
C LEU A 144 -15.07 2.79 -0.78
N GLU A 145 -15.64 2.71 0.41
CA GLU A 145 -16.02 3.87 1.21
C GLU A 145 -14.83 4.31 2.08
N ILE A 146 -14.57 5.61 2.10
CA ILE A 146 -13.47 6.25 2.80
C ILE A 146 -14.05 7.40 3.62
N THR A 147 -13.82 7.40 4.93
CA THR A 147 -14.26 8.45 5.85
C THR A 147 -13.07 8.92 6.68
N PRO A 148 -12.52 10.11 6.41
CA PRO A 148 -11.42 10.64 7.20
C PRO A 148 -11.90 11.09 8.58
N PRO A 149 -11.02 11.06 9.61
CA PRO A 149 -11.30 11.66 10.90
C PRO A 149 -11.23 13.19 10.79
N ALA A 150 -11.68 13.89 11.83
CA ALA A 150 -11.50 15.35 11.92
C ALA A 150 -10.01 15.74 11.86
N ARG A 151 -9.15 14.93 12.51
CA ARG A 151 -7.69 15.07 12.53
C ARG A 151 -7.05 13.69 12.36
N LEU A 152 -6.06 13.59 11.47
CA LEU A 152 -5.28 12.38 11.26
C LEU A 152 -4.29 12.19 12.41
N LYS A 153 -4.00 10.94 12.74
CA LYS A 153 -3.01 10.54 13.74
C LYS A 153 -1.74 10.08 13.03
N LEU A 154 -0.92 11.03 12.57
CA LEU A 154 0.26 10.72 11.76
C LEU A 154 1.32 9.95 12.57
N GLU A 155 1.32 10.11 13.89
CA GLU A 155 2.15 9.38 14.84
C GLU A 155 1.86 7.86 14.86
N ASP A 156 0.64 7.45 14.51
CA ASP A 156 0.20 6.05 14.49
C ASP A 156 0.47 5.37 13.12
N MET A 157 1.15 6.06 12.19
CA MET A 157 1.36 5.56 10.83
C MET A 157 2.08 4.20 10.82
N ASP A 158 1.53 3.23 10.10
CA ASP A 158 2.19 1.94 9.84
C ASP A 158 3.40 2.15 8.94
N ILE A 159 4.56 2.28 9.57
CA ILE A 159 5.84 2.53 8.90
C ILE A 159 6.22 1.37 7.97
N GLU A 160 5.92 0.12 8.34
CA GLU A 160 6.26 -1.04 7.52
C GLU A 160 5.41 -1.09 6.25
N ALA A 161 4.12 -0.76 6.35
CA ALA A 161 3.27 -0.63 5.18
C ALA A 161 3.70 0.54 4.30
N ALA A 162 4.00 1.69 4.92
CA ALA A 162 4.37 2.90 4.22
C ALA A 162 5.72 2.77 3.49
N LYS A 163 6.72 2.12 4.11
CA LYS A 163 8.01 1.81 3.47
C LYS A 163 7.87 0.84 2.30
N LYS A 164 6.78 0.08 2.17
CA LYS A 164 6.58 -0.88 1.06
C LYS A 164 5.91 -0.26 -0.17
N THR A 165 5.51 1.01 -0.13
CA THR A 165 4.90 1.70 -1.28
C THR A 165 5.51 3.08 -1.50
N ARG A 166 5.86 3.38 -2.74
CA ARG A 166 6.40 4.71 -3.11
C ARG A 166 5.34 5.80 -3.11
N THR A 167 4.06 5.43 -3.17
CA THR A 167 2.94 6.37 -3.24
C THR A 167 2.78 7.19 -1.96
N VAL A 168 3.34 6.77 -0.82
CA VAL A 168 3.24 7.57 0.43
C VAL A 168 3.78 8.99 0.26
N LEU A 169 4.73 9.22 -0.66
CA LEU A 169 5.21 10.56 -1.00
C LEU A 169 4.10 11.51 -1.50
N MET A 170 3.03 10.96 -2.10
CA MET A 170 1.87 11.72 -2.53
C MET A 170 0.98 12.20 -1.37
N PHE A 171 1.27 11.81 -0.12
CA PHE A 171 0.58 12.40 1.04
C PHE A 171 1.09 13.81 1.33
N LEU A 172 2.26 14.21 0.83
CA LEU A 172 2.78 15.57 1.02
C LEU A 172 1.77 16.65 0.55
N GLY A 173 1.23 16.52 -0.67
CA GLY A 173 0.27 17.47 -1.24
C GLY A 173 -0.98 17.69 -0.38
N PRO A 174 -1.74 16.64 -0.03
CA PRO A 174 -2.95 16.79 0.77
C PRO A 174 -2.72 17.11 2.26
N LEU A 175 -1.56 16.75 2.81
CA LEU A 175 -1.21 17.09 4.21
C LEU A 175 -0.72 18.54 4.36
N LEU A 176 -0.22 19.16 3.29
CA LEU A 176 0.27 20.53 3.26
C LEU A 176 -0.70 21.54 3.91
N HIS A 177 -2.00 21.36 3.68
CA HIS A 177 -3.05 22.28 4.17
C HIS A 177 -3.64 21.87 5.53
N GLN A 178 -3.14 20.80 6.14
CA GLN A 178 -3.67 20.25 7.39
C GLN A 178 -2.71 20.39 8.57
N TYR A 179 -1.41 20.48 8.30
CA TYR A 179 -0.36 20.53 9.31
C TYR A 179 0.76 21.48 8.86
N ASP A 180 1.21 22.34 9.79
CA ASP A 180 2.38 23.18 9.57
C ASP A 180 3.69 22.38 9.63
N GLU A 181 3.69 21.25 10.36
CA GLU A 181 4.83 20.35 10.48
C GLU A 181 4.36 18.89 10.53
N PHE A 182 5.00 18.01 9.76
CA PHE A 182 4.74 16.58 9.79
C PHE A 182 5.89 15.76 9.20
N GLU A 183 5.90 14.45 9.47
CA GLU A 183 6.92 13.53 8.94
C GLU A 183 6.31 12.39 8.15
N LEU A 184 7.00 11.94 7.08
CA LEU A 184 6.66 10.75 6.32
C LEU A 184 7.87 9.81 6.21
N PRO A 185 7.70 8.48 6.34
CA PRO A 185 8.80 7.54 6.18
C PRO A 185 9.30 7.49 4.74
N PHE A 186 10.59 7.21 4.55
CA PHE A 186 11.15 6.94 3.24
C PHE A 186 10.54 5.68 2.63
N ALA A 187 9.98 5.78 1.43
CA ALA A 187 9.59 4.59 0.69
C ALA A 187 10.82 3.70 0.43
N GLY A 188 10.75 2.46 0.88
CA GLY A 188 11.77 1.43 0.70
C GLY A 188 11.97 1.06 -0.78
N GLY A 189 13.17 0.60 -1.10
CA GLY A 189 13.58 0.28 -2.48
C GLY A 189 14.35 1.39 -3.21
N CYS A 190 14.85 2.40 -2.48
CA CYS A 190 15.74 3.44 -3.02
C CYS A 190 17.18 2.93 -3.27
N SER A 191 17.30 1.76 -3.90
CA SER A 191 18.57 1.18 -4.38
C SER A 191 18.42 0.54 -5.77
N LEU A 192 17.54 1.11 -6.61
CA LEU A 192 17.43 0.84 -8.05
C LEU A 192 17.07 2.15 -8.79
N GLY A 193 18.08 2.85 -9.31
CA GLY A 193 17.98 3.80 -10.43
C GLY A 193 17.08 5.05 -10.30
N THR A 194 17.71 6.21 -10.10
CA THR A 194 17.47 7.51 -10.77
C THR A 194 16.12 8.23 -10.74
N ARG A 195 15.02 7.69 -10.19
CA ARG A 195 13.81 8.53 -10.00
C ARG A 195 13.95 9.38 -8.73
N THR A 196 14.23 10.65 -8.89
CA THR A 196 14.37 11.61 -7.80
C THR A 196 13.00 11.93 -7.17
N VAL A 197 12.98 12.22 -5.87
CA VAL A 197 11.81 12.80 -5.20
C VAL A 197 11.75 14.32 -5.41
N GLU A 198 12.86 14.89 -5.84
CA GLU A 198 13.08 16.31 -6.10
C GLU A 198 11.97 16.98 -6.91
N PRO A 199 11.41 16.40 -7.99
CA PRO A 199 10.31 17.04 -8.73
C PRO A 199 9.07 17.31 -7.85
N HIS A 200 8.76 16.41 -6.90
CA HIS A 200 7.67 16.63 -5.95
C HIS A 200 8.02 17.79 -5.00
N LEU A 201 9.24 17.81 -4.47
CA LEU A 201 9.67 18.82 -3.50
C LEU A 201 9.71 20.22 -4.14
N VAL A 202 10.29 20.33 -5.33
CA VAL A 202 10.34 21.58 -6.11
C VAL A 202 8.92 22.10 -6.41
N GLY A 203 8.01 21.21 -6.81
CA GLY A 203 6.61 21.58 -7.06
C GLY A 203 5.89 22.07 -5.80
N LEU A 204 6.11 21.41 -4.66
CA LEU A 204 5.45 21.76 -3.39
C LEU A 204 6.06 22.99 -2.70
N ALA A 205 7.33 23.30 -2.94
CA ALA A 205 8.00 24.50 -2.43
C ALA A 205 7.35 25.82 -2.91
N ALA A 206 6.67 25.78 -4.06
CA ALA A 206 5.88 26.91 -4.56
C ALA A 206 4.68 27.25 -3.68
N PHE A 207 4.18 26.28 -2.89
CA PHE A 207 3.11 26.48 -1.90
C PHE A 207 3.65 26.80 -0.51
N GLY A 208 4.98 26.80 -0.34
CA GLY A 208 5.62 27.09 0.95
C GLY A 208 6.03 25.88 1.76
N MET A 209 6.00 24.68 1.18
CA MET A 209 6.51 23.47 1.84
C MET A 209 8.02 23.33 1.65
N ASP A 210 8.76 23.26 2.75
CA ASP A 210 10.15 22.82 2.79
C ASP A 210 10.20 21.37 3.27
N VAL A 211 11.05 20.55 2.64
CA VAL A 211 11.19 19.14 3.00
C VAL A 211 12.65 18.77 3.15
N VAL A 212 13.03 18.39 4.36
CA VAL A 212 14.38 17.90 4.68
C VAL A 212 14.36 16.37 4.73
N ALA A 213 15.26 15.76 3.97
CA ALA A 213 15.47 14.32 4.01
C ALA A 213 16.43 13.97 5.17
N GLY A 214 15.90 13.33 6.22
CA GLY A 214 16.67 12.80 7.34
C GLY A 214 17.28 11.43 7.05
N ALA A 215 17.49 10.62 8.09
CA ALA A 215 18.06 9.27 7.95
C ALA A 215 17.05 8.26 7.37
N ASP A 216 15.79 8.31 7.78
CA ASP A 216 14.74 7.37 7.36
C ASP A 216 13.36 8.02 7.10
N ARG A 217 13.29 9.35 7.17
CA ARG A 217 12.05 10.14 7.09
C ARG A 217 12.26 11.44 6.32
N TYR A 218 11.20 11.88 5.65
CA TYR A 218 11.02 13.24 5.16
C TYR A 218 10.38 14.07 6.27
N GLN A 219 11.03 15.17 6.64
CA GLN A 219 10.49 16.15 7.58
C GLN A 219 9.97 17.33 6.76
N ALA A 220 8.67 17.58 6.82
CA ALA A 220 8.02 18.65 6.08
C ALA A 220 7.62 19.79 7.03
N THR A 221 8.01 21.01 6.67
CA THR A 221 7.57 22.26 7.32
C THR A 221 6.85 23.11 6.29
N VAL A 222 5.71 23.69 6.65
CA VAL A 222 4.86 24.46 5.75
C VAL A 222 4.77 25.90 6.22
N HIS A 223 5.17 26.81 5.35
CA HIS A 223 5.00 28.25 5.50
C HIS A 223 4.17 28.77 4.32
N PRO A 224 2.83 28.75 4.43
CA PRO A 224 1.94 28.97 3.28
C PRO A 224 2.27 30.22 2.48
N LYS A 225 2.37 30.06 1.16
CA LYS A 225 2.54 31.17 0.22
C LYS A 225 1.21 31.51 -0.44
N THR A 226 0.90 32.80 -0.48
CA THR A 226 -0.29 33.35 -1.14
C THR A 226 0.06 33.97 -2.50
N GLY A 227 -0.96 34.19 -3.32
CA GLY A 227 -0.86 34.80 -4.64
C GLY A 227 -0.76 33.78 -5.77
N ASN A 228 -1.16 34.23 -6.97
CA ASN A 228 -1.12 33.41 -8.17
C ASN A 228 0.30 32.94 -8.47
N ARG A 229 0.44 31.69 -8.92
CA ARG A 229 1.76 31.08 -9.18
C ARG A 229 1.78 30.25 -10.45
N THR A 230 2.94 30.20 -11.09
CA THR A 230 3.22 29.28 -12.20
C THR A 230 4.32 28.32 -11.77
N ILE A 231 4.03 27.02 -11.84
CA ILE A 231 4.94 25.95 -11.44
C ILE A 231 5.34 25.21 -12.72
N LEU A 232 6.64 25.15 -13.01
CA LEU A 232 7.18 24.34 -14.10
C LEU A 232 7.68 23.02 -13.52
N LEU A 233 7.04 21.91 -13.89
CA LEU A 233 7.53 20.59 -13.49
C LEU A 233 8.79 20.24 -14.28
N THR A 234 9.89 20.03 -13.57
CA THR A 234 11.19 19.66 -14.15
C THR A 234 11.14 18.30 -14.87
N GLU A 235 10.31 17.40 -14.36
CA GLU A 235 10.00 16.10 -14.96
C GLU A 235 8.50 15.94 -15.14
N ARG A 236 8.10 15.37 -16.29
CA ARG A 236 6.70 15.03 -16.56
C ARG A 236 6.30 13.72 -15.87
N GLY A 237 6.29 13.75 -14.54
CA GLY A 237 5.89 12.63 -13.69
C GLY A 237 4.40 12.65 -13.38
N ASP A 238 3.73 11.50 -13.49
CA ASP A 238 2.31 11.35 -13.14
C ASP A 238 2.07 11.70 -11.67
N THR A 239 2.79 11.04 -10.76
CA THR A 239 2.67 11.25 -9.32
C THR A 239 3.09 12.65 -8.88
N THR A 240 4.08 13.25 -9.56
CA THR A 240 4.49 14.64 -9.31
C THR A 240 3.36 15.60 -9.66
N THR A 241 2.77 15.41 -10.84
CA THR A 241 1.65 16.24 -11.32
C THR A 241 0.45 16.10 -10.37
N GLU A 242 0.08 14.88 -9.99
CA GLU A 242 -0.99 14.61 -9.04
C GLU A 242 -0.74 15.29 -7.68
N ASN A 243 0.49 15.24 -7.15
CA ASN A 243 0.82 15.85 -5.86
C ASN A 243 0.68 17.38 -5.89
N VAL A 244 1.15 18.02 -6.96
CA VAL A 244 1.06 19.47 -7.15
C VAL A 244 -0.40 19.90 -7.38
N ILE A 245 -1.17 19.12 -8.13
CA ILE A 245 -2.62 19.36 -8.31
C ILE A 245 -3.36 19.24 -6.96
N MET A 246 -3.05 18.23 -6.15
CA MET A 246 -3.64 18.09 -4.81
C MET A 246 -3.28 19.26 -3.89
N ALA A 247 -2.05 19.78 -3.96
CA ALA A 247 -1.66 20.98 -3.22
C ALA A 247 -2.37 22.24 -3.75
N ALA A 248 -2.56 22.36 -5.06
CA ALA A 248 -3.29 23.47 -5.66
C ALA A 248 -4.78 23.48 -5.28
N ALA A 249 -5.38 22.31 -5.10
CA ALA A 249 -6.82 22.12 -4.89
C ALA A 249 -7.41 22.88 -3.70
N LEU A 250 -6.63 23.08 -2.62
CA LEU A 250 -7.06 23.83 -1.43
C LEU A 250 -6.44 25.23 -1.34
N SER A 251 -5.64 25.63 -2.32
CA SER A 251 -5.09 26.98 -2.36
C SER A 251 -6.16 27.97 -2.85
N PRO A 252 -6.29 29.17 -2.25
CA PRO A 252 -7.26 30.16 -2.69
C PRO A 252 -6.88 30.84 -4.02
N ASP A 253 -5.62 30.73 -4.44
CA ASP A 253 -5.06 31.43 -5.59
C ASP A 253 -4.99 30.55 -6.84
N THR A 254 -4.93 31.19 -8.01
CA THR A 254 -4.75 30.47 -9.28
C THR A 254 -3.33 29.89 -9.38
N THR A 255 -3.25 28.59 -9.64
CA THR A 255 -1.99 27.88 -9.88
C THR A 255 -1.96 27.35 -11.32
N THR A 256 -0.98 27.78 -12.10
CA THR A 256 -0.73 27.28 -13.47
C THR A 256 0.39 26.24 -13.43
N ILE A 257 0.13 25.00 -13.86
CA ILE A 257 1.12 23.91 -13.79
C ILE A 257 1.62 23.58 -15.20
N ARG A 258 2.81 24.06 -15.56
CA ARG A 258 3.41 23.79 -16.87
C ARG A 258 4.18 22.48 -16.88
N ASN A 259 4.17 21.82 -18.03
CA ASN A 259 4.74 20.48 -18.23
C ASN A 259 4.06 19.39 -17.36
N ALA A 260 2.77 19.59 -17.06
CA ALA A 260 1.93 18.60 -16.40
C ALA A 260 1.85 17.30 -17.22
N SER A 261 1.72 16.16 -16.54
CA SER A 261 1.43 14.90 -17.21
C SER A 261 -0.03 14.86 -17.69
N PRO A 262 -0.28 14.64 -18.99
CA PRO A 262 -1.63 14.54 -19.54
C PRO A 262 -2.25 13.15 -19.35
N ASN A 263 -1.60 12.23 -18.64
CA ASN A 263 -2.03 10.83 -18.57
C ASN A 263 -3.35 10.65 -17.80
N TYR A 264 -4.06 9.56 -18.11
CA TYR A 264 -5.42 9.31 -17.64
C TYR A 264 -5.56 9.28 -16.09
N MET A 265 -4.54 8.85 -15.35
CA MET A 265 -4.60 8.81 -13.87
C MET A 265 -4.60 10.21 -13.25
N VAL A 266 -3.86 11.13 -13.87
CA VAL A 266 -3.87 12.55 -13.49
C VAL A 266 -5.24 13.16 -13.79
N GLN A 267 -5.80 12.84 -14.96
CA GLN A 267 -7.15 13.28 -15.33
C GLN A 267 -8.19 12.77 -14.34
N ASP A 268 -8.11 11.51 -13.89
CA ASP A 268 -9.01 10.95 -12.88
C ASP A 268 -8.93 11.71 -11.55
N VAL A 269 -7.72 12.11 -11.11
CA VAL A 269 -7.55 12.99 -9.94
C VAL A 269 -8.21 14.35 -10.17
N CYS A 270 -8.03 14.96 -11.35
CA CYS A 270 -8.70 16.22 -11.67
C CYS A 270 -10.22 16.09 -11.61
N PHE A 271 -10.80 15.07 -12.27
CA PHE A 271 -12.25 14.85 -12.26
C PHE A 271 -12.78 14.56 -10.86
N PHE A 272 -12.01 13.87 -10.01
CA PHE A 272 -12.36 13.69 -8.61
C PHE A 272 -12.39 15.01 -7.85
N LEU A 273 -11.38 15.87 -8.03
CA LEU A 273 -11.32 17.18 -7.40
C LEU A 273 -12.44 18.12 -7.88
N GLU A 274 -12.81 18.06 -9.16
CA GLU A 274 -13.98 18.78 -9.68
C GLU A 274 -15.27 18.37 -8.96
N LYS A 275 -15.43 17.09 -8.62
CA LYS A 275 -16.57 16.62 -7.80
C LYS A 275 -16.55 17.16 -6.37
N LEU A 276 -15.39 17.58 -5.88
CA LEU A 276 -15.24 18.27 -4.58
C LEU A 276 -15.39 19.79 -4.69
N GLY A 277 -15.62 20.33 -5.90
CA GLY A 277 -15.84 21.76 -6.14
C GLY A 277 -14.60 22.54 -6.57
N VAL A 278 -13.47 21.88 -6.83
CA VAL A 278 -12.26 22.52 -7.37
C VAL A 278 -12.49 22.86 -8.84
N LYS A 279 -12.09 24.06 -9.28
CA LYS A 279 -12.14 24.45 -10.69
C LYS A 279 -10.80 24.14 -11.35
N ILE A 280 -10.82 23.32 -12.38
CA ILE A 280 -9.61 22.89 -13.10
C ILE A 280 -9.86 23.05 -14.60
N GLU A 281 -8.95 23.74 -15.28
CA GLU A 281 -8.91 23.85 -16.74
C GLU A 281 -7.70 23.09 -17.28
N GLY A 282 -7.70 22.77 -18.58
CA GLY A 282 -6.53 22.10 -19.21
C GLY A 282 -6.36 20.61 -18.88
N ILE A 283 -7.40 19.93 -18.36
CA ILE A 283 -7.36 18.50 -18.05
C ILE A 283 -6.98 17.68 -19.29
N GLY A 284 -5.95 16.83 -19.15
CA GLY A 284 -5.42 16.03 -20.27
C GLY A 284 -4.48 16.80 -21.20
N THR A 285 -4.14 18.04 -20.87
CA THR A 285 -3.11 18.83 -21.55
C THR A 285 -1.85 18.95 -20.68
N THR A 286 -0.86 19.73 -21.12
CA THR A 286 0.40 19.95 -20.41
C THR A 286 0.45 21.26 -19.64
N THR A 287 -0.68 21.97 -19.49
CA THR A 287 -0.80 23.24 -18.75
C THR A 287 -2.16 23.35 -18.08
#